data_AF-A0A938W5N0-F1
#
_entry.id   AF-A0A938W5N0-F1
#
_cell.length_a   1.000
_cell.length_b   1.000
_cell.length_c   1.000
_cell.angle_alpha   90.00
_cell.angle_beta   90.00
_cell.angle_gamma   90.00
#
_symmetry.space_group_name_H-M   'P 1'
#
loop_
_entity.id
_entity.type
_entity.pdbx_description
1 polymer ?
#
loop_
_entity_poly.entity_id
_entity_poly.type
_entity_poly.pdbx_seq_one_letter_code
_entity_poly.pdbx_strand_id
1 'polypeptide(L)'
;RLTAVAALGVVGYGVALIYTLFGAPDLAMTQFAIETLTVFLFVLVLYRLPRFANFSGRRARIRDALVALTAGGLMTALVLVATAVPLTSRLSPFFAENAVPLARGRNIDNVILVDFRGLDTLGEITVLAVAAIGVYALLKLRLDE
;
A
#
# COMPACT_ATOMS: atom_id res chain seq x y z
N ARG A 1 16.90 12.70 -4.71
CA ARG A 1 16.61 11.27 -4.46
C ARG A 1 16.31 11.04 -2.98
N LEU A 2 17.26 11.24 -2.06
CA LEU A 2 17.01 11.10 -0.62
C LEU A 2 15.86 11.98 -0.11
N THR A 3 15.76 13.25 -0.53
CA THR A 3 14.62 14.12 -0.16
C THR A 3 13.27 13.59 -0.65
N ALA A 4 13.23 12.94 -1.81
CA ALA A 4 11.99 12.34 -2.33
C ALA A 4 11.61 11.08 -1.55
N VAL A 5 12.59 10.26 -1.14
CA VAL A 5 12.37 9.11 -0.26
C VAL A 5 11.93 9.57 1.13
N ALA A 6 12.52 10.63 1.67
CA ALA A 6 12.10 11.22 2.94
C ALA A 6 10.66 11.76 2.85
N ALA A 7 10.32 12.44 1.75
CA ALA A 7 8.96 12.91 1.51
C ALA A 7 7.96 11.76 1.37
N LEU A 8 8.33 10.66 0.70
CA LEU A 8 7.52 9.44 0.62
C LEU A 8 7.26 8.86 2.02
N GLY A 9 8.31 8.73 2.84
CA GLY A 9 8.22 8.29 4.24
C GLY A 9 7.25 9.13 5.07
N VAL A 10 7.36 10.46 4.97
CA VAL A 10 6.45 11.39 5.67
C VAL A 10 5.00 11.17 5.25
N VAL A 11 4.74 10.95 3.95
CA VAL A 11 3.39 10.65 3.45
C VAL A 11 2.89 9.32 4.03
N GLY A 12 3.69 8.26 3.99
CA GLY A 12 3.30 6.94 4.48
C GLY A 12 3.01 6.92 5.99
N TYR A 13 3.85 7.57 6.79
CA TYR A 13 3.58 7.75 8.22
C TYR A 13 2.35 8.63 8.48
N GLY A 14 2.12 9.65 7.65
CA GLY A 14 0.88 10.43 7.67
C GLY A 14 -0.36 9.57 7.46
N VAL A 15 -0.32 8.64 6.51
CA VAL A 15 -1.40 7.67 6.28
C VAL A 15 -1.59 6.72 7.48
N ALA A 16 -0.51 6.24 8.09
CA ALA A 16 -0.60 5.40 9.29
C ALA A 16 -1.27 6.13 10.48
N LEU A 17 -1.01 7.44 10.63
CA LEU A 17 -1.68 8.27 11.61
C LEU A 17 -3.17 8.44 11.29
N ILE A 18 -3.53 8.61 10.01
CA ILE A 18 -4.93 8.63 9.58
C ILE A 18 -5.63 7.32 9.98
N TYR A 19 -5.04 6.15 9.70
CA TYR A 19 -5.62 4.87 10.13
C TYR A 19 -5.82 4.78 11.65
N THR A 20 -4.85 5.26 12.42
CA THR A 20 -4.97 5.32 13.88
C THR A 20 -6.14 6.21 14.32
N LEU A 21 -6.29 7.39 13.70
CA LEU A 21 -7.38 8.34 14.00
C LEU A 21 -8.77 7.77 13.66
N PHE A 22 -8.87 6.94 12.62
CA PHE A 22 -10.11 6.29 12.20
C PHE A 22 -10.35 4.90 12.83
N GLY A 23 -9.55 4.52 13.84
CA GLY A 23 -9.79 3.29 14.60
C GLY A 23 -9.40 2.00 13.89
N ALA A 24 -8.47 2.07 12.92
CA ALA A 24 -7.92 0.93 12.20
C ALA A 24 -6.48 0.60 12.67
N PRO A 25 -6.30 0.04 13.89
CA PRO A 25 -4.98 -0.15 14.50
C PRO A 25 -4.12 -1.18 13.75
N ASP A 26 -4.71 -2.26 13.23
CA ASP A 26 -3.98 -3.31 12.51
C ASP A 26 -3.42 -2.78 11.17
N LEU A 27 -4.21 -1.97 10.46
CA LEU A 27 -3.75 -1.26 9.25
C LEU A 27 -2.66 -0.24 9.59
N ALA A 28 -2.77 0.47 10.71
CA ALA A 28 -1.74 1.41 11.12
C ALA A 28 -0.41 0.70 11.41
N MET A 29 -0.43 -0.39 12.19
CA MET A 29 0.78 -1.16 12.53
C MET A 29 1.49 -1.71 11.29
N THR A 30 0.72 -2.28 10.35
CA THR A 30 1.28 -2.80 9.09
C THR A 30 1.80 -1.68 8.20
N GLN A 31 1.11 -0.54 8.11
CA GLN A 31 1.55 0.64 7.36
C GLN A 31 2.89 1.17 7.92
N PHE A 32 3.03 1.29 9.25
CA PHE A 32 4.30 1.69 9.87
C PHE A 32 5.46 0.74 9.50
N ALA A 33 5.22 -0.57 9.58
CA ALA A 33 6.24 -1.58 9.27
C ALA A 33 6.66 -1.56 7.78
N ILE A 34 5.68 -1.56 6.88
CA ILE A 34 5.94 -1.57 5.43
C ILE A 34 6.55 -0.25 4.96
N GLU A 35 6.13 0.90 5.50
CA GLU A 35 6.74 2.19 5.16
C GLU A 35 8.22 2.22 5.57
N THR A 36 8.52 1.75 6.78
CA THR A 36 9.89 1.64 7.28
C THR A 36 10.75 0.76 6.35
N LEU A 37 10.25 -0.43 6.00
CA LEU A 37 10.93 -1.35 5.08
C LEU A 37 11.16 -0.71 3.70
N THR A 38 10.14 -0.04 3.17
CA THR A 38 10.17 0.58 1.83
C THR A 38 11.19 1.71 1.76
N VAL A 39 11.25 2.57 2.78
CA VAL A 39 12.27 3.62 2.90
C VAL A 39 13.67 3.00 2.94
N PHE A 40 13.89 1.95 3.73
CA PHE A 40 15.19 1.26 3.76
C PHE A 40 15.59 0.68 2.40
N LEU A 41 14.66 -0.03 1.73
CA LEU A 41 14.89 -0.60 0.40
C LEU A 41 15.22 0.49 -0.62
N PHE A 42 14.48 1.60 -0.65
CA PHE A 42 14.77 2.70 -1.55
C PHE A 42 16.12 3.35 -1.26
N VAL A 43 16.49 3.58 0.00
CA VAL A 43 17.80 4.13 0.34
C VAL A 43 18.92 3.20 -0.16
N LEU A 44 18.79 1.89 0.05
CA LEU A 44 19.77 0.89 -0.37
C LEU A 44 19.93 0.87 -1.90
N VAL A 45 18.83 0.87 -2.65
CA VAL A 45 18.84 0.86 -4.12
C VAL A 45 19.40 2.18 -4.67
N LEU A 46 18.94 3.32 -4.14
CA LEU A 46 19.34 4.64 -4.64
C LEU A 46 20.81 4.97 -4.36
N TYR A 47 21.39 4.40 -3.29
CA TYR A 47 22.82 4.52 -2.99
C TYR A 47 23.70 3.93 -4.11
N ARG A 48 23.22 2.91 -4.82
CA ARG A 48 23.98 2.21 -5.87
C ARG A 48 23.75 2.74 -7.28
N LEU A 49 22.78 3.65 -7.47
CA LEU A 49 22.43 4.19 -8.78
C LEU A 49 23.27 5.43 -9.14
N PRO A 50 23.74 5.55 -10.40
CA PRO A 50 24.47 6.74 -10.85
C PRO A 50 23.61 8.01 -10.75
N ARG A 51 24.28 9.18 -10.66
CA ARG A 51 23.62 10.50 -10.62
C ARG A 51 22.82 10.72 -11.91
N PHE A 52 21.57 11.18 -11.80
CA PHE A 52 20.76 11.49 -12.99
C PHE A 52 21.32 12.69 -13.75
N ALA A 53 21.24 12.63 -15.08
CA ALA A 53 21.25 13.80 -15.95
C ALA A 53 19.82 14.36 -16.05
N ASN A 54 19.65 15.68 -15.85
CA ASN A 54 18.34 16.34 -15.86
C ASN A 54 17.88 16.59 -17.30
N PHE A 55 16.84 15.90 -17.77
CA PHE A 55 16.34 16.01 -19.16
C PHE A 55 14.91 16.55 -19.32
N SER A 56 14.16 16.80 -18.25
CA SER A 56 12.76 17.24 -18.41
C SER A 56 12.66 18.75 -18.65
N GLY A 57 12.45 19.11 -19.92
CA GLY A 57 12.15 20.48 -20.35
C GLY A 57 10.81 21.01 -19.82
N ARG A 58 10.64 22.33 -19.83
CA ARG A 58 9.46 23.02 -19.26
C ARG A 58 8.13 22.51 -19.83
N ARG A 59 8.07 22.23 -21.13
CA ARG A 59 6.85 21.71 -21.80
C ARG A 59 6.46 20.32 -21.28
N ALA A 60 7.42 19.43 -21.07
CA ALA A 60 7.18 18.09 -20.54
C ALA A 60 6.61 18.18 -19.11
N ARG A 61 7.18 19.02 -18.24
CA ARG A 61 6.69 19.21 -16.88
C ARG A 61 5.27 19.77 -16.81
N ILE A 62 4.92 20.71 -17.69
CA ILE A 62 3.56 21.26 -17.75
C ILE A 62 2.56 20.18 -18.19
N ARG A 63 2.91 19.38 -19.21
CA ARG A 63 2.09 18.25 -19.64
C ARG A 63 1.91 17.25 -18.49
N ASP A 64 2.98 16.86 -17.83
CA ASP A 64 2.93 15.87 -16.75
C ASP A 64 2.13 16.38 -15.55
N ALA A 65 2.25 17.69 -15.22
CA ALA A 65 1.42 18.32 -14.21
C ALA A 65 -0.07 18.34 -14.58
N LEU A 66 -0.39 18.63 -15.85
CA LEU A 66 -1.78 18.60 -16.33
C LEU A 66 -2.35 17.19 -16.22
N VAL A 67 -1.61 16.15 -16.65
CA VAL A 67 -2.03 14.75 -16.53
C VAL A 67 -2.21 14.33 -15.07
N ALA A 68 -1.28 14.72 -14.18
CA ALA A 68 -1.37 14.39 -12.76
C ALA A 68 -2.59 15.06 -12.09
N LEU A 69 -2.86 16.33 -12.40
CA LEU A 69 -3.99 17.07 -11.85
C LEU A 69 -5.33 16.56 -12.38
N THR A 70 -5.42 16.20 -13.66
CA THR A 70 -6.66 15.64 -14.21
C THR A 70 -6.94 14.26 -13.65
N ALA A 71 -5.94 13.38 -13.56
CA ALA A 71 -6.10 12.05 -12.97
C ALA A 71 -6.43 12.13 -11.48
N GLY A 72 -5.70 12.95 -10.71
CA GLY A 72 -5.95 13.17 -9.29
C GLY A 72 -7.33 13.77 -9.04
N GLY A 73 -7.68 14.84 -9.77
CA GLY A 73 -8.98 15.49 -9.67
C GLY A 73 -10.15 14.56 -10.03
N LEU A 74 -9.98 13.73 -11.06
CA LEU A 74 -10.96 12.70 -11.42
C LEU A 74 -11.16 11.70 -10.27
N MET A 75 -10.08 11.15 -9.71
CA MET A 75 -10.18 10.21 -8.60
C MET A 75 -10.80 10.86 -7.35
N THR A 76 -10.44 12.10 -7.03
CA THR A 76 -11.08 12.86 -5.95
C THR A 76 -12.58 13.02 -6.18
N ALA A 77 -12.99 13.41 -7.38
CA ALA A 77 -14.41 13.56 -7.71
C ALA A 77 -15.15 12.22 -7.61
N LEU A 78 -14.57 11.13 -8.12
CA LEU A 78 -15.16 9.79 -8.03
C LEU A 78 -15.34 9.34 -6.58
N VAL A 79 -14.33 9.54 -5.73
CA VAL A 79 -14.43 9.19 -4.30
C VAL A 79 -15.50 10.04 -3.61
N LEU A 80 -15.55 11.35 -3.86
CA LEU A 80 -16.58 12.23 -3.29
C LEU A 80 -18.00 11.83 -3.71
N VAL A 81 -18.18 11.45 -4.98
CA VAL A 81 -19.48 10.97 -5.47
C VAL A 81 -19.85 9.63 -4.85
N ALA A 82 -18.89 8.70 -4.75
CA ALA A 82 -19.13 7.38 -4.18
C ALA A 82 -19.45 7.43 -2.68
N THR A 83 -18.80 8.33 -1.92
CA THR A 83 -19.02 8.47 -0.47
C THR A 83 -20.20 9.38 -0.12
N ALA A 84 -20.76 10.11 -1.08
CA ALA A 84 -21.98 10.90 -0.87
C ALA A 84 -23.23 10.01 -0.69
N VAL A 85 -23.17 8.73 -1.07
CA VAL A 85 -24.26 7.76 -0.87
C VAL A 85 -24.06 7.02 0.46
N PRO A 86 -25.13 6.79 1.25
CA PRO A 86 -25.02 6.03 2.50
C PRO A 86 -24.40 4.63 2.29
N LEU A 87 -23.29 4.38 2.97
CA LEU A 87 -22.61 3.09 2.96
C LEU A 87 -23.34 2.09 3.87
N THR A 88 -24.39 1.46 3.36
CA THR A 88 -25.08 0.37 4.09
C THR A 88 -24.42 -0.97 3.75
N SER A 89 -23.59 -1.49 4.66
CA SER A 89 -22.98 -2.82 4.53
C SER A 89 -23.86 -3.89 5.18
N ARG A 90 -24.28 -4.90 4.41
CA ARG A 90 -24.96 -6.09 4.94
C ARG A 90 -23.99 -7.05 5.65
N LEU A 91 -22.70 -6.97 5.33
CA LEU A 91 -21.68 -7.89 5.84
C LEU A 91 -21.08 -7.42 7.18
N SER A 92 -21.03 -6.11 7.43
CA SER A 92 -20.45 -5.58 8.67
C SER A 92 -21.18 -6.09 9.93
N PRO A 93 -22.52 -6.11 10.00
CA PRO A 93 -23.23 -6.74 11.12
C PRO A 93 -22.96 -8.24 11.21
N PHE A 94 -22.96 -8.95 10.08
CA PHE A 94 -22.68 -10.39 10.04
C PHE A 94 -21.32 -10.71 10.66
N PHE A 95 -20.24 -10.02 10.25
CA PHE A 95 -18.91 -10.26 10.80
C PHE A 95 -18.82 -9.90 12.30
N ALA A 96 -19.45 -8.79 12.71
CA ALA A 96 -19.47 -8.39 14.11
C ALA A 96 -20.18 -9.40 15.02
N GLU A 97 -21.31 -9.94 14.57
CA GLU A 97 -22.12 -10.90 15.32
C GLU A 97 -21.51 -12.32 15.31
N ASN A 98 -20.81 -12.70 14.24
CA ASN A 98 -20.36 -14.09 14.03
C ASN A 98 -18.86 -14.33 14.27
N ALA A 99 -18.04 -13.29 14.45
CA ALA A 99 -16.59 -13.46 14.67
C ALA A 99 -16.26 -14.33 15.91
N VAL A 100 -16.95 -14.13 17.02
CA VAL A 100 -16.74 -14.95 18.24
C VAL A 100 -17.47 -16.29 18.16
N PRO A 101 -18.77 -16.36 17.79
CA PRO A 101 -19.50 -17.64 17.76
C PRO A 101 -18.98 -18.65 16.75
N LEU A 102 -18.60 -18.20 15.53
CA LEU A 102 -18.19 -19.09 14.45
C LEU A 102 -16.68 -19.30 14.39
N ALA A 103 -15.90 -18.22 14.53
CA ALA A 103 -14.45 -18.24 14.33
C ALA A 103 -13.64 -18.12 15.64
N ARG A 104 -14.31 -17.96 16.79
CA ARG A 104 -13.70 -17.88 18.15
C ARG A 104 -12.68 -16.75 18.33
N GLY A 105 -12.70 -15.73 17.48
CA GLY A 105 -11.77 -14.60 17.54
C GLY A 105 -12.44 -13.30 17.95
N ARG A 106 -11.72 -12.50 18.75
CA ARG A 106 -12.18 -11.17 19.21
C ARG A 106 -11.65 -10.02 18.34
N ASN A 107 -10.53 -10.22 17.67
CA ASN A 107 -10.04 -9.30 16.65
C ASN A 107 -10.78 -9.61 15.35
N ILE A 108 -11.80 -8.81 15.04
CA ILE A 108 -12.69 -9.02 13.89
C ILE A 108 -11.91 -8.93 12.58
N ASP A 109 -10.98 -7.98 12.45
CA ASP A 109 -10.19 -7.80 11.23
C ASP A 109 -9.33 -9.05 10.97
N ASN A 110 -8.62 -9.54 11.99
CA ASN A 110 -7.84 -10.77 11.87
C ASN A 110 -8.73 -11.98 11.54
N VAL A 111 -9.90 -12.10 12.17
CA VAL A 111 -10.87 -13.18 11.86
C VAL A 111 -11.35 -13.11 10.41
N ILE A 112 -11.62 -11.92 9.88
CA ILE A 112 -11.98 -11.75 8.48
C ILE A 112 -10.84 -12.25 7.58
N LEU A 113 -9.59 -11.86 7.87
CA LEU A 113 -8.45 -12.22 7.03
C LEU A 113 -8.13 -13.71 7.05
N VAL A 114 -8.16 -14.36 8.22
CA VAL A 114 -7.65 -15.75 8.34
C VAL A 114 -8.74 -16.82 8.29
N ASP A 115 -9.99 -16.47 8.61
CA ASP A 115 -11.10 -17.42 8.70
C ASP A 115 -12.13 -17.16 7.59
N PHE A 116 -12.91 -16.07 7.69
CA PHE A 116 -14.00 -15.81 6.75
C PHE A 116 -13.54 -15.58 5.30
N ARG A 117 -12.39 -14.94 5.12
CA ARG A 117 -11.77 -14.64 3.82
C ARG A 117 -10.33 -15.16 3.74
N GLY A 118 -10.06 -16.30 4.37
CA GLY A 118 -8.76 -16.96 4.40
C GLY A 118 -8.12 -17.19 3.02
N LEU A 119 -8.95 -17.40 1.98
CA LEU A 119 -8.48 -17.58 0.60
C LEU A 119 -7.78 -16.34 0.04
N ASP A 120 -8.23 -15.13 0.40
CA ASP A 120 -7.60 -13.90 -0.08
C ASP A 120 -6.19 -13.77 0.55
N THR A 121 -6.08 -14.05 1.86
CA THR A 121 -4.79 -14.07 2.57
C THR A 121 -3.83 -15.14 2.04
N LEU A 122 -4.33 -16.33 1.69
CA LEU A 122 -3.53 -17.36 1.02
C LEU A 122 -2.99 -16.87 -0.33
N GLY A 123 -3.83 -16.15 -1.08
CA GLY A 123 -3.44 -15.48 -2.33
C GLY A 123 -2.34 -14.44 -2.11
N GLU A 124 -2.51 -13.55 -1.12
CA GLU A 124 -1.52 -12.52 -0.77
C GLU A 124 -0.16 -13.12 -0.39
N ILE A 125 -0.15 -14.14 0.47
CA ILE A 125 1.09 -14.84 0.87
C ILE A 125 1.75 -15.49 -0.34
N THR A 126 0.97 -16.06 -1.26
CA THR A 126 1.49 -16.66 -2.50
C THR A 126 2.15 -15.59 -3.37
N VAL A 127 1.54 -14.41 -3.52
CA VAL A 127 2.14 -13.29 -4.27
C VAL A 127 3.46 -12.85 -3.64
N LEU A 128 3.51 -12.70 -2.31
CA LEU A 128 4.74 -12.33 -1.60
C LEU A 128 5.84 -13.39 -1.78
N ALA A 129 5.50 -14.67 -1.71
CA ALA A 129 6.44 -15.77 -1.93
C ALA A 129 7.00 -15.74 -3.36
N VAL A 130 6.15 -15.57 -4.37
CA VAL A 130 6.57 -15.47 -5.78
C VAL A 130 7.44 -14.24 -6.00
N ALA A 131 7.09 -13.09 -5.42
CA ALA A 131 7.90 -11.88 -5.51
C ALA A 131 9.28 -12.08 -4.88
N ALA A 132 9.36 -12.70 -3.70
CA ALA A 132 10.62 -13.00 -3.03
C ALA A 132 11.52 -13.94 -3.85
N ILE A 133 10.95 -15.01 -4.42
CA ILE A 133 11.66 -15.93 -5.33
C ILE A 133 12.13 -15.18 -6.58
N GLY A 134 11.29 -14.33 -7.18
CA GLY A 134 11.63 -13.52 -8.35
C GLY A 134 12.80 -12.57 -8.09
N VAL A 135 12.79 -11.86 -6.96
CA VAL A 135 13.91 -10.98 -6.54
C VAL A 135 15.19 -11.81 -6.33
N TYR A 136 15.09 -12.96 -5.67
CA TYR A 136 16.25 -13.84 -5.48
C TYR A 136 16.84 -14.32 -6.81
N ALA A 137 15.97 -14.74 -7.74
CA ALA A 137 16.38 -15.15 -9.08
C ALA A 137 17.09 -14.01 -9.83
N LEU A 138 16.55 -12.80 -9.82
CA LEU A 138 17.18 -11.63 -10.46
C LEU A 138 18.55 -11.28 -9.86
N LEU A 139 18.77 -11.54 -8.58
CA LEU A 139 20.05 -11.26 -7.91
C LEU A 139 21.10 -12.36 -8.13
N LYS A 140 20.68 -13.60 -8.37
CA LYS A 140 21.58 -14.78 -8.43
C LYS A 140 21.79 -15.34 -9.83
N LEU A 141 20.79 -15.23 -10.70
CA LEU A 141 20.87 -15.77 -12.05
C LEU A 141 21.80 -14.90 -12.89
N ARG A 142 23.00 -15.41 -13.17
CA ARG A 142 23.92 -14.87 -14.17
C ARG A 142 23.86 -15.80 -15.37
N LEU A 143 23.30 -15.34 -16.48
CA LEU A 143 23.18 -16.12 -17.72
C LEU A 143 24.40 -15.96 -18.65
N ASP A 144 25.29 -15.02 -18.31
CA ASP A 144 26.43 -14.63 -19.14
C ASP A 144 27.79 -15.10 -18.56
N GLU A 145 27.77 -16.07 -17.63
CA GLU A 145 28.91 -16.93 -17.27
C GLU A 145 28.56 -18.38 -17.67
#